data_AF-A0A0C3AEI6-F1
#
_entry.id   AF-A0A0C3AEI6-F1
#
_cell.length_a   1.000
_cell.length_b   1.000
_cell.length_c   1.000
_cell.angle_alpha   90.00
_cell.angle_beta   90.00
_cell.angle_gamma   90.00
#
_symmetry.space_group_name_H-M   'P 1'
#
loop_
_entity.id
_entity.type
_entity.pdbx_description
1 polymer ?
#
loop_
_entity_poly.entity_id
_entity_poly.type
_entity_poly.pdbx_seq_one_letter_code
_entity_poly.pdbx_strand_id
1 'polypeptide(L)'
;MGVGNVGKVRSPYRDSDMFLTRNGGLTWEGVHKGTHIWETGDSGSILVMASDEGPVNHIKYSTDDGAHWTEYNFGLQIWVKGIYTSPKGMSRKFTLLGSHSHPMDRRSEQKDVVVYLDFTELTGKQCRFNTGDRSQDDFETWDPSTELGGKCLLGAKASHYRLKRDSNCYIGDLVLPSPDIQSSCECTKADFECEYNHVRNAAGDCVLIPGAVPLLSAEVCTEDGIWYERTGYRQIAKSMCTGGTRPDRGTWHYCRGHWLQVYATLLWSIAIASALASTGAALRYYRQRNSRKGPIHLPDSDEVPNADKRDILTSIPS
;
A
#
# COMPACT_ATOMS: atom_id res chain seq x y z
N MET A 1 -5.24 -2.14 -22.11
CA MET A 1 -5.53 -1.85 -23.55
C MET A 1 -7.01 -1.55 -23.67
N GLY A 2 -7.47 -1.00 -24.79
CA GLY A 2 -8.89 -0.73 -24.99
C GLY A 2 -9.24 -0.30 -26.40
N VAL A 3 -10.48 -0.61 -26.80
CA VAL A 3 -11.06 -0.17 -28.07
C VAL A 3 -11.73 1.19 -27.88
N GLY A 4 -11.40 2.15 -28.74
CA GLY A 4 -11.95 3.51 -28.68
C GLY A 4 -11.70 4.33 -29.94
N ASN A 5 -11.94 5.63 -29.87
CA ASN A 5 -11.72 6.55 -30.99
C ASN A 5 -11.14 7.87 -30.50
N VAL A 6 -10.47 8.60 -31.39
CA VAL A 6 -10.01 9.96 -31.13
C VAL A 6 -11.07 10.94 -31.61
N GLY A 7 -11.73 11.65 -30.69
CA GLY A 7 -12.79 12.60 -31.03
C GLY A 7 -13.52 13.15 -29.80
N LYS A 8 -14.52 14.01 -30.06
CA LYS A 8 -15.36 14.61 -28.99
C LYS A 8 -16.41 13.64 -28.44
N VAL A 9 -16.79 12.66 -29.24
CA VAL A 9 -17.85 11.69 -28.93
C VAL A 9 -17.38 10.30 -29.29
N ARG A 10 -17.97 9.31 -28.62
CA ARG A 10 -17.67 7.90 -28.85
C ARG A 10 -18.23 7.44 -30.20
N SER A 11 -17.38 6.86 -31.04
CA SER A 11 -17.79 6.22 -32.28
C SER A 11 -18.46 4.86 -32.02
N PRO A 12 -19.24 4.33 -32.98
CA PRO A 12 -19.65 2.93 -32.96
C PRO A 12 -18.44 2.00 -32.79
N TYR A 13 -18.65 0.85 -32.15
CA TYR A 13 -17.57 -0.09 -31.85
C TYR A 13 -16.77 -0.45 -33.11
N ARG A 14 -17.43 -0.83 -34.21
CA ARG A 14 -16.75 -1.20 -35.48
C ARG A 14 -16.02 -0.08 -36.21
N ASP A 15 -16.21 1.17 -35.78
CA ASP A 15 -15.50 2.34 -36.31
C ASP A 15 -14.39 2.81 -35.34
N SER A 16 -14.02 1.95 -34.39
CA SER A 16 -13.05 2.22 -33.33
C SER A 16 -11.74 1.45 -33.57
N ASP A 17 -10.66 1.97 -33.01
CA ASP A 17 -9.32 1.40 -33.09
C ASP A 17 -8.87 0.87 -31.72
N MET A 18 -7.79 0.09 -31.72
CA MET A 18 -7.19 -0.48 -30.52
C MET A 18 -6.06 0.41 -29.97
N PHE A 19 -6.14 0.73 -28.68
CA PHE A 19 -5.19 1.60 -27.98
C PHE A 19 -4.55 0.90 -26.77
N LEU A 20 -3.32 1.30 -26.45
CA LEU A 20 -2.55 0.83 -25.31
C LEU A 20 -2.02 2.01 -24.49
N THR A 21 -1.95 1.83 -23.19
CA THR A 21 -1.26 2.72 -22.26
C THR A 21 -0.35 1.87 -21.36
N ARG A 22 0.83 2.38 -21.05
CA ARG A 22 1.81 1.77 -20.12
C ARG A 22 1.98 2.52 -18.80
N ASN A 23 1.25 3.62 -18.64
CA ASN A 23 1.40 4.54 -17.52
C ASN A 23 0.05 4.90 -16.88
N GLY A 24 -0.89 3.96 -16.91
CA GLY A 24 -2.19 4.12 -16.24
C GLY A 24 -3.13 5.14 -16.88
N GLY A 25 -2.95 5.42 -18.18
CA GLY A 25 -3.85 6.28 -18.94
C GLY A 25 -3.39 7.72 -19.12
N LEU A 26 -2.19 8.08 -18.64
CA LEU A 26 -1.60 9.41 -18.86
C LEU A 26 -1.24 9.64 -20.32
N THR A 27 -0.67 8.63 -20.98
CA THR A 27 -0.45 8.63 -22.44
C THR A 27 -1.03 7.38 -23.07
N TRP A 28 -1.59 7.55 -24.26
CA TRP A 28 -2.20 6.49 -25.05
C TRP A 28 -1.56 6.43 -26.43
N GLU A 29 -1.33 5.22 -26.92
CA GLU A 29 -0.80 4.93 -28.23
C GLU A 29 -1.82 4.08 -28.99
N GLY A 30 -2.16 4.49 -30.22
CA GLY A 30 -2.95 3.66 -31.12
C GLY A 30 -2.08 2.53 -31.67
N VAL A 31 -2.36 1.29 -31.29
CA VAL A 31 -1.52 0.14 -31.66
C VAL A 31 -2.02 -0.56 -32.92
N HIS A 32 -3.34 -0.63 -33.14
CA HIS A 32 -3.90 -1.25 -34.34
C HIS A 32 -5.19 -0.58 -34.79
N LYS A 33 -5.41 -0.59 -36.10
CA LYS A 33 -6.67 -0.18 -36.71
C LYS A 33 -7.73 -1.26 -36.58
N GLY A 34 -8.97 -0.84 -36.34
CA GLY A 34 -10.10 -1.73 -36.12
C GLY A 34 -10.13 -2.38 -34.75
N THR A 35 -11.23 -3.06 -34.46
CA THR A 35 -11.48 -3.66 -33.15
C THR A 35 -10.80 -5.01 -32.99
N HIS A 36 -10.32 -5.24 -31.77
CA HIS A 36 -9.62 -6.45 -31.40
C HIS A 36 -10.04 -6.88 -29.99
N ILE A 37 -10.28 -8.17 -29.82
CA ILE A 37 -10.31 -8.80 -28.50
C ILE A 37 -8.86 -9.02 -28.09
N TRP A 38 -8.56 -8.78 -26.82
CA TRP A 38 -7.21 -8.87 -26.28
C TRP A 38 -7.22 -9.54 -24.91
N GLU A 39 -6.08 -10.13 -24.56
CA GLU A 39 -5.82 -10.69 -23.24
C GLU A 39 -4.34 -10.51 -22.91
N THR A 40 -4.01 -10.55 -21.62
CA THR A 40 -2.63 -10.45 -21.12
C THR A 40 -2.26 -11.68 -20.32
N GLY A 41 -1.02 -12.13 -20.45
CA GLY A 41 -0.47 -13.26 -19.69
C GLY A 41 0.90 -12.93 -19.12
N ASP A 42 1.42 -13.87 -18.33
CA ASP A 42 2.71 -13.76 -17.63
C ASP A 42 2.90 -12.41 -16.90
N SER A 43 1.89 -12.01 -16.13
CA SER A 43 1.85 -10.74 -15.38
C SER A 43 1.93 -9.49 -16.26
N GLY A 44 1.40 -9.58 -17.48
CA GLY A 44 1.33 -8.47 -18.44
C GLY A 44 2.50 -8.40 -19.42
N SER A 45 3.49 -9.30 -19.32
CA SER A 45 4.63 -9.34 -20.23
C SER A 45 4.27 -9.83 -21.63
N ILE A 46 3.18 -10.61 -21.77
CA ILE A 46 2.67 -11.08 -23.06
C ILE A 46 1.30 -10.47 -23.31
N LEU A 47 1.20 -9.69 -24.39
CA LEU A 47 -0.06 -9.17 -24.92
C LEU A 47 -0.47 -10.01 -26.12
N VAL A 48 -1.71 -10.49 -26.15
CA VAL A 48 -2.27 -11.24 -27.29
C VAL A 48 -3.56 -10.57 -27.72
N MET A 49 -3.78 -10.47 -29.03
CA MET A 49 -5.04 -9.98 -29.59
C MET A 49 -5.40 -10.64 -30.92
N ALA A 50 -6.68 -10.58 -31.26
CA ALA A 50 -7.21 -11.01 -32.54
C ALA A 50 -8.38 -10.09 -32.95
N SER A 51 -8.52 -9.84 -34.25
CA SER A 51 -9.63 -9.03 -34.74
C SER A 51 -10.96 -9.75 -34.53
N ASP A 52 -11.97 -8.99 -34.10
CA ASP A 52 -13.36 -9.43 -33.94
C ASP A 52 -14.31 -8.81 -34.98
N GLU A 53 -13.75 -8.16 -36.01
CA GLU A 53 -14.52 -7.56 -37.11
C GLU A 53 -14.92 -8.60 -38.17
N GLY A 54 -14.17 -9.70 -38.24
CA GLY A 54 -14.27 -10.70 -39.29
C GLY A 54 -13.65 -12.04 -38.89
N PRO A 55 -13.75 -13.05 -39.77
CA PRO A 55 -13.10 -14.33 -39.53
C PRO A 55 -11.60 -14.23 -39.84
N VAL A 56 -10.76 -14.59 -38.87
CA VAL A 56 -9.29 -14.51 -38.95
C VAL A 56 -8.64 -15.87 -38.74
N ASN A 57 -7.40 -16.00 -39.21
CA ASN A 57 -6.57 -17.21 -39.06
C ASN A 57 -5.25 -16.95 -38.32
N HIS A 58 -5.11 -15.76 -37.75
CA HIS A 58 -3.91 -15.34 -37.05
C HIS A 58 -4.27 -14.60 -35.77
N ILE A 59 -3.34 -14.62 -34.83
CA ILE A 59 -3.30 -13.72 -33.68
C ILE A 59 -2.13 -12.76 -33.85
N LYS A 60 -2.18 -11.63 -33.16
CA LYS A 60 -1.04 -10.73 -33.01
C LYS A 60 -0.63 -10.74 -31.54
N TYR A 61 0.67 -10.77 -31.29
CA TYR A 61 1.19 -10.74 -29.93
C TYR A 61 2.38 -9.79 -29.80
N SER A 62 2.62 -9.32 -28.59
CA SER A 62 3.77 -8.49 -28.22
C SER A 62 4.34 -8.98 -26.90
N THR A 63 5.66 -8.94 -26.77
CA THR A 63 6.42 -9.27 -25.55
C THR A 63 7.25 -8.10 -25.04
N ASP A 64 6.97 -6.88 -25.52
CA ASP A 64 7.73 -5.65 -25.24
C ASP A 64 6.80 -4.47 -24.93
N ASP A 65 5.70 -4.76 -24.23
CA ASP A 65 4.63 -3.83 -23.90
C ASP A 65 4.10 -3.04 -25.12
N GLY A 66 3.82 -3.77 -26.21
CA GLY A 66 3.17 -3.27 -27.41
C GLY A 66 4.03 -2.38 -28.30
N ALA A 67 5.35 -2.36 -28.11
CA ALA A 67 6.26 -1.61 -28.98
C ALA A 67 6.39 -2.28 -30.35
N HIS A 68 6.46 -3.61 -30.39
CA HIS A 68 6.44 -4.41 -31.60
C HIS A 68 5.37 -5.50 -31.52
N TRP A 69 4.75 -5.79 -32.66
CA TRP A 69 3.70 -6.78 -32.79
C TRP A 69 4.09 -7.84 -33.82
N THR A 70 4.02 -9.09 -33.43
CA THR A 70 4.28 -10.25 -34.29
C THR A 70 2.98 -10.96 -34.61
N GLU A 71 2.78 -11.33 -35.86
CA GLU A 71 1.63 -12.11 -36.30
C GLU A 71 1.97 -13.60 -36.28
N TYR A 72 1.08 -14.41 -35.70
CA TYR A 72 1.18 -15.87 -35.69
C TYR A 72 -0.07 -16.48 -36.31
N ASN A 73 0.11 -17.22 -37.40
CA ASN A 73 -0.95 -17.91 -38.11
C ASN A 73 -1.19 -19.29 -37.50
N PHE A 74 -2.41 -19.53 -37.03
CA PHE A 74 -2.83 -20.80 -36.43
C PHE A 74 -3.51 -21.76 -37.42
N GLY A 75 -3.52 -21.42 -38.72
CA GLY A 75 -3.83 -22.33 -39.82
C GLY A 75 -5.32 -22.56 -40.11
N LEU A 76 -6.23 -21.90 -39.40
CA LEU A 76 -7.68 -22.10 -39.55
C LEU A 76 -8.42 -20.77 -39.50
N GLN A 77 -9.40 -20.55 -40.37
CA GLN A 77 -10.18 -19.31 -40.35
C GLN A 77 -11.41 -19.44 -39.45
N ILE A 78 -11.50 -18.57 -38.43
CA ILE A 78 -12.56 -18.58 -37.40
C ILE A 78 -13.01 -17.17 -37.03
N TRP A 79 -14.26 -17.03 -36.61
CA TRP A 79 -14.75 -15.87 -35.88
C TRP A 79 -14.32 -15.97 -34.42
N VAL A 80 -13.45 -15.08 -33.98
CA VAL A 80 -12.97 -15.09 -32.59
C VAL A 80 -14.09 -14.61 -31.67
N LYS A 81 -14.39 -15.41 -30.65
CA LYS A 81 -15.37 -15.13 -29.59
C LYS A 81 -14.71 -14.61 -28.32
N GLY A 82 -13.48 -15.07 -28.02
CA GLY A 82 -12.76 -14.69 -26.81
C GLY A 82 -11.34 -15.26 -26.75
N ILE A 83 -10.49 -14.61 -25.96
CA ILE A 83 -9.16 -15.08 -25.60
C ILE A 83 -9.15 -15.21 -24.08
N TYR A 84 -8.69 -16.34 -23.56
CA TYR A 84 -8.67 -16.61 -22.12
C TYR A 84 -7.29 -17.09 -21.69
N THR A 85 -6.92 -16.79 -20.44
CA THR A 85 -5.74 -17.34 -19.78
C THR A 85 -6.08 -17.77 -18.35
N SER A 86 -5.07 -18.23 -17.61
CA SER A 86 -5.20 -18.55 -16.19
C SER A 86 -5.76 -17.34 -15.42
N PRO A 87 -6.72 -17.50 -14.49
CA PRO A 87 -7.31 -16.40 -13.74
C PRO A 87 -6.31 -15.53 -12.96
N LYS A 88 -5.13 -16.07 -12.64
CA LYS A 88 -4.06 -15.30 -11.99
C LYS A 88 -3.27 -14.39 -12.95
N GLY A 89 -3.46 -14.52 -14.27
CA GLY A 89 -2.73 -13.76 -15.29
C GLY A 89 -1.24 -14.10 -15.40
N MET A 90 -0.73 -15.09 -14.65
CA MET A 90 0.70 -15.45 -14.63
C MET A 90 1.08 -16.53 -15.66
N SER A 91 0.11 -17.04 -16.42
CA SER A 91 0.37 -18.11 -17.39
C SER A 91 0.86 -17.55 -18.72
N ARG A 92 1.73 -18.30 -19.39
CA ARG A 92 2.14 -18.08 -20.79
C ARG A 92 1.27 -18.86 -21.79
N LYS A 93 0.16 -19.42 -21.33
CA LYS A 93 -0.72 -20.28 -22.10
C LYS A 93 -2.06 -19.58 -22.25
N PHE A 94 -2.58 -19.58 -23.48
CA PHE A 94 -3.83 -18.94 -23.83
C PHE A 94 -4.75 -19.92 -24.55
N THR A 95 -6.04 -19.71 -24.38
CA THR A 95 -7.09 -20.44 -25.07
C THR A 95 -7.92 -19.46 -25.87
N LEU A 96 -7.85 -19.57 -27.19
CA LEU A 96 -8.66 -18.81 -28.13
C LEU A 96 -9.92 -19.62 -28.44
N LEU A 97 -11.08 -19.04 -28.15
CA LEU A 97 -12.38 -19.60 -28.48
C LEU A 97 -12.94 -18.90 -29.71
N GLY A 98 -13.42 -19.67 -30.68
CA GLY A 98 -14.07 -19.13 -31.87
C GLY A 98 -15.04 -20.10 -32.52
N SER A 99 -15.54 -19.75 -33.70
CA SER A 99 -16.42 -20.61 -34.50
C SER A 99 -16.22 -20.42 -35.99
N HIS A 100 -16.51 -21.44 -36.79
CA HIS A 100 -16.46 -21.32 -38.25
C HIS A 100 -17.54 -20.39 -38.83
N SER A 101 -18.71 -20.37 -38.21
CA SER A 101 -19.83 -19.52 -38.62
C SER A 101 -19.88 -18.23 -37.81
N HIS A 102 -20.52 -17.21 -38.36
CA HIS A 102 -20.70 -15.92 -37.68
C HIS A 102 -21.45 -16.12 -36.34
N PRO A 103 -21.06 -15.48 -35.23
CA PRO A 103 -21.67 -15.72 -33.91
C PRO A 103 -23.18 -15.48 -33.84
N MET A 104 -23.71 -14.57 -34.66
CA MET A 104 -25.15 -14.30 -34.74
C MET A 104 -25.91 -15.14 -35.79
N ASP A 105 -25.22 -15.99 -36.56
CA ASP A 105 -25.91 -16.89 -37.48
C ASP A 105 -26.51 -18.07 -36.70
N ARG A 106 -27.83 -18.03 -36.51
CA ARG A 106 -28.60 -19.09 -35.85
C ARG A 106 -29.06 -20.20 -36.80
N ARG A 107 -28.82 -20.05 -38.10
CA ARG A 107 -29.23 -21.03 -39.13
C ARG A 107 -28.12 -22.04 -39.41
N SER A 108 -26.86 -21.67 -39.17
CA SER A 108 -25.72 -22.56 -39.31
C SER A 108 -25.47 -23.36 -38.03
N GLU A 109 -25.05 -24.62 -38.19
CA GLU A 109 -24.54 -25.42 -37.07
C GLU A 109 -23.27 -24.75 -36.53
N GLN A 110 -23.32 -24.19 -35.32
CA GLN A 110 -22.14 -23.58 -34.70
C GLN A 110 -21.15 -24.65 -34.31
N LYS A 111 -20.11 -24.81 -35.12
CA LYS A 111 -18.92 -25.60 -34.78
C LYS A 111 -17.95 -24.69 -34.06
N ASP A 112 -17.91 -24.84 -32.74
CA ASP A 112 -16.95 -24.17 -31.89
C ASP A 112 -15.55 -24.74 -32.10
N VAL A 113 -14.57 -23.85 -32.11
CA VAL A 113 -13.16 -24.16 -32.28
C VAL A 113 -12.42 -23.61 -31.07
N VAL A 114 -11.54 -24.43 -30.52
CA VAL A 114 -10.63 -24.05 -29.45
C VAL A 114 -9.21 -24.17 -29.97
N VAL A 115 -8.49 -23.05 -29.99
CA VAL A 115 -7.06 -23.01 -30.33
C VAL A 115 -6.28 -22.77 -29.04
N TYR A 116 -5.36 -23.67 -28.74
CA TYR A 116 -4.48 -23.57 -27.58
C TYR A 116 -3.14 -22.96 -28.04
N LEU A 117 -2.74 -21.85 -27.41
CA LEU A 117 -1.53 -21.11 -27.71
C LEU A 117 -0.56 -21.25 -26.53
N ASP A 118 0.65 -21.73 -26.79
CA ASP A 118 1.69 -21.91 -25.78
C ASP A 118 2.91 -21.04 -26.08
N PHE A 119 3.12 -20.00 -25.27
CA PHE A 119 4.23 -19.06 -25.44
C PHE A 119 5.47 -19.47 -24.62
N THR A 120 5.50 -20.66 -24.03
CA THR A 120 6.66 -21.11 -23.22
C THR A 120 7.95 -21.17 -24.02
N GLU A 121 7.86 -21.47 -25.31
CA GLU A 121 9.00 -21.63 -26.21
C GLU A 121 9.62 -20.29 -26.68
N LEU A 122 8.97 -19.15 -26.42
CA LEU A 122 9.55 -17.85 -26.78
C LEU A 122 10.85 -17.56 -26.01
N THR A 123 10.91 -18.00 -24.75
CA THR A 123 12.11 -17.87 -23.92
C THR A 123 12.09 -18.86 -22.76
N GLY A 124 13.21 -19.55 -22.55
CA GLY A 124 13.44 -20.40 -21.39
C GLY A 124 14.09 -19.67 -20.21
N LYS A 125 14.36 -18.37 -20.33
CA LYS A 125 15.05 -17.58 -19.30
C LYS A 125 14.04 -16.90 -18.38
N GLN A 126 14.10 -17.19 -17.08
CA GLN A 126 13.31 -16.46 -16.08
C GLN A 126 13.90 -15.06 -15.83
N CYS A 127 13.05 -14.07 -15.62
CA CYS A 127 13.46 -12.70 -15.33
C CYS A 127 14.18 -12.63 -13.99
N ARG A 128 15.23 -11.81 -13.94
CA ARG A 128 15.99 -11.54 -12.72
C ARG A 128 15.45 -10.30 -12.05
N PHE A 129 15.12 -10.41 -10.77
CA PHE A 129 14.78 -9.30 -9.89
C PHE A 129 15.74 -9.30 -8.69
N ASN A 130 16.48 -8.21 -8.49
CA ASN A 130 17.44 -8.09 -7.40
C ASN A 130 17.23 -6.79 -6.63
N THR A 131 17.01 -6.90 -5.32
CA THR A 131 16.78 -5.77 -4.42
C THR A 131 18.05 -4.98 -4.09
N GLY A 132 19.24 -5.58 -4.25
CA GLY A 132 20.53 -4.96 -3.96
C GLY A 132 21.19 -4.34 -5.19
N ASP A 133 21.76 -5.17 -6.06
CA ASP A 133 22.41 -4.72 -7.31
C ASP A 133 21.43 -4.74 -8.47
N ARG A 134 21.00 -3.54 -8.87
CA ARG A 134 20.00 -3.33 -9.92
C ARG A 134 20.59 -3.21 -11.33
N SER A 135 21.92 -3.29 -11.48
CA SER A 135 22.59 -3.11 -12.77
C SER A 135 22.25 -4.20 -13.80
N GLN A 136 21.93 -5.41 -13.33
CA GLN A 136 21.53 -6.56 -14.15
C GLN A 136 20.05 -6.96 -13.97
N ASP A 137 19.24 -6.07 -13.40
CA ASP A 137 17.82 -6.29 -13.15
C ASP A 137 17.02 -6.20 -14.47
N ASP A 138 16.12 -7.15 -14.70
CA ASP A 138 15.22 -7.12 -15.86
C ASP A 138 14.03 -6.15 -15.64
N PHE A 139 13.90 -5.62 -14.43
CA PHE A 139 12.84 -4.68 -14.05
C PHE A 139 13.34 -3.23 -13.94
N GLU A 140 12.48 -2.29 -14.28
CA GLU A 140 12.64 -0.86 -14.02
C GLU A 140 11.63 -0.37 -12.98
N THR A 141 11.96 0.74 -12.36
CA THR A 141 11.08 1.40 -11.39
C THR A 141 10.17 2.37 -12.12
N TRP A 142 8.87 2.31 -11.84
CA TRP A 142 7.87 3.21 -12.39
C TRP A 142 7.04 3.83 -11.28
N ASP A 143 7.02 5.16 -11.25
CA ASP A 143 6.25 5.93 -10.29
C ASP A 143 4.96 6.41 -10.97
N PRO A 144 3.77 6.02 -10.49
CA PRO A 144 2.52 6.54 -11.01
C PRO A 144 2.43 8.05 -10.77
N SER A 145 1.91 8.78 -11.75
CA SER A 145 1.81 10.23 -11.73
C SER A 145 0.49 10.69 -12.35
N THR A 146 0.12 11.95 -12.10
CA THR A 146 -1.07 12.57 -12.67
C THR A 146 -0.72 13.51 -13.82
N GLU A 147 -1.72 13.85 -14.64
CA GLU A 147 -1.62 14.89 -15.67
C GLU A 147 -1.18 16.25 -15.12
N LEU A 148 -1.51 16.55 -13.86
CA LEU A 148 -1.16 17.80 -13.18
C LEU A 148 0.34 17.87 -12.80
N GLY A 149 1.09 16.79 -13.05
CA GLY A 149 2.47 16.65 -12.61
C GLY A 149 2.57 16.28 -11.13
N GLY A 150 3.62 15.57 -10.79
CA GLY A 150 3.90 15.13 -9.42
C GLY A 150 3.69 13.63 -9.19
N LYS A 151 4.38 13.13 -8.16
CA LYS A 151 4.41 11.71 -7.78
C LYS A 151 3.49 11.38 -6.59
N CYS A 152 2.66 12.33 -6.17
CA CYS A 152 1.79 12.16 -5.02
C CYS A 152 0.39 11.77 -5.46
N LEU A 153 0.00 10.54 -5.17
CA LEU A 153 -1.31 9.99 -5.47
C LEU A 153 -1.93 9.53 -4.15
N LEU A 154 -3.13 10.03 -3.85
CA LEU A 154 -3.83 9.77 -2.58
C LEU A 154 -2.90 10.01 -1.37
N GLY A 155 -2.21 11.15 -1.36
CA GLY A 155 -1.33 11.51 -0.25
C GLY A 155 -0.07 10.65 -0.06
N ALA A 156 0.29 9.80 -1.01
CA ALA A 156 1.47 8.94 -0.94
C ALA A 156 2.28 8.97 -2.24
N LYS A 157 3.60 8.83 -2.09
CA LYS A 157 4.50 8.47 -3.20
C LYS A 157 4.65 6.96 -3.21
N ALA A 158 4.10 6.32 -4.23
CA ALA A 158 4.24 4.89 -4.46
C ALA A 158 5.18 4.63 -5.63
N SER A 159 5.85 3.49 -5.61
CA SER A 159 6.74 3.08 -6.68
C SER A 159 6.52 1.61 -7.00
N HIS A 160 6.44 1.30 -8.28
CA HIS A 160 6.16 -0.04 -8.80
C HIS A 160 7.34 -0.56 -9.60
N TYR A 161 7.44 -1.88 -9.71
CA TYR A 161 8.38 -2.55 -10.61
C TYR A 161 7.65 -3.02 -11.84
N ARG A 162 8.20 -2.74 -13.01
CA ARG A 162 7.69 -3.24 -14.29
C ARG A 162 8.83 -3.76 -15.15
N LEU A 163 8.53 -4.73 -16.01
CA LEU A 163 9.54 -5.31 -16.89
C LEU A 163 10.04 -4.24 -17.88
N LYS A 164 11.35 -4.23 -18.16
CA LYS A 164 11.91 -3.38 -19.21
C LYS A 164 11.48 -3.91 -20.58
N ARG A 165 11.26 -3.01 -21.54
CA ARG A 165 10.83 -3.40 -22.90
C ARG A 165 11.84 -4.29 -23.63
N ASP A 166 13.12 -4.14 -23.33
CA ASP A 166 14.23 -4.89 -23.96
C ASP A 166 14.59 -6.20 -23.22
N SER A 167 13.92 -6.50 -22.10
CA SER A 167 14.15 -7.73 -21.34
C SER A 167 13.42 -8.92 -21.96
N ASN A 168 14.18 -9.79 -22.65
CA ASN A 168 13.67 -11.07 -23.16
C ASN A 168 13.75 -12.18 -22.10
N CYS A 169 12.76 -12.24 -21.22
CA CYS A 169 12.62 -13.25 -20.16
C CYS A 169 11.14 -13.43 -19.78
N TYR A 170 10.82 -14.50 -19.05
CA TYR A 170 9.47 -14.70 -18.50
C TYR A 170 9.43 -14.42 -17.00
N ILE A 171 8.31 -13.90 -16.50
CA ILE A 171 8.12 -13.57 -15.08
C ILE A 171 7.76 -14.85 -14.30
N GLY A 172 6.72 -15.56 -14.73
CA GLY A 172 6.19 -16.76 -14.10
C GLY A 172 5.71 -16.51 -12.67
N ASP A 173 6.13 -17.36 -11.75
CA ASP A 173 5.78 -17.27 -10.32
C ASP A 173 6.72 -16.35 -9.51
N LEU A 174 7.46 -15.46 -10.19
CA LEU A 174 8.36 -14.53 -9.52
C LEU A 174 7.56 -13.59 -8.60
N VAL A 175 7.86 -13.63 -7.30
CA VAL A 175 7.24 -12.76 -6.31
C VAL A 175 7.93 -11.40 -6.33
N LEU A 176 7.29 -10.43 -6.98
CA LEU A 176 7.71 -9.05 -6.91
C LEU A 176 7.22 -8.43 -5.59
N PRO A 177 8.02 -7.55 -4.95
CA PRO A 177 7.58 -6.83 -3.78
C PRO A 177 6.37 -5.96 -4.12
N SER A 178 5.47 -5.81 -3.15
CA SER A 178 4.34 -4.88 -3.25
C SER A 178 4.85 -3.46 -3.52
N PRO A 179 4.01 -2.58 -4.12
CA PRO A 179 4.39 -1.20 -4.38
C PRO A 179 4.93 -0.57 -3.11
N ASP A 180 6.14 -0.03 -3.19
CA ASP A 180 6.79 0.55 -2.02
C ASP A 180 6.19 1.94 -1.78
N ILE A 181 5.49 2.10 -0.66
CA ILE A 181 5.04 3.42 -0.21
C ILE A 181 6.27 4.12 0.34
N GLN A 182 6.97 4.84 -0.54
CA GLN A 182 8.23 5.49 -0.21
C GLN A 182 8.05 6.53 0.90
N SER A 183 6.96 7.30 0.85
CA SER A 183 6.66 8.34 1.84
C SER A 183 5.22 8.87 1.72
N SER A 184 4.71 9.39 2.83
CA SER A 184 3.51 10.24 2.88
C SER A 184 3.85 11.65 2.35
N CYS A 185 2.90 12.26 1.65
CA CYS A 185 2.99 13.65 1.21
C CYS A 185 2.24 14.59 2.16
N GLU A 186 2.51 15.90 2.03
CA GLU A 186 1.67 16.91 2.64
C GLU A 186 0.26 16.91 2.05
N CYS A 187 -0.76 17.05 2.91
CA CYS A 187 -2.15 17.13 2.44
C CYS A 187 -2.42 18.41 1.65
N THR A 188 -3.13 18.24 0.54
CA THR A 188 -3.61 19.33 -0.33
C THR A 188 -5.12 19.30 -0.47
N LYS A 189 -5.73 20.32 -1.09
CA LYS A 189 -7.18 20.32 -1.38
C LYS A 189 -7.65 19.10 -2.21
N ALA A 190 -6.75 18.47 -2.98
CA ALA A 190 -7.07 17.30 -3.81
C ALA A 190 -7.24 16.01 -2.98
N ASP A 191 -6.74 15.97 -1.74
CA ASP A 191 -6.87 14.83 -0.83
C ASP A 191 -8.21 14.80 -0.08
N PHE A 192 -9.08 15.78 -0.35
CA PHE A 192 -10.37 15.96 0.33
C PHE A 192 -11.54 16.01 -0.66
N GLU A 193 -12.63 15.40 -0.25
CA GLU A 193 -13.93 15.45 -0.91
C GLU A 193 -14.98 16.08 0.00
N CYS A 194 -16.14 16.42 -0.56
CA CYS A 194 -17.21 16.99 0.23
C CYS A 194 -17.80 15.93 1.17
N GLU A 195 -18.04 16.32 2.41
CA GLU A 195 -18.72 15.48 3.39
C GLU A 195 -20.21 15.31 3.01
N TYR A 196 -20.88 14.35 3.64
CA TYR A 196 -22.31 14.11 3.50
C TYR A 196 -23.12 15.41 3.47
N ASN A 197 -24.04 15.50 2.50
CA ASN A 197 -24.89 16.66 2.21
C ASN A 197 -24.17 17.96 1.81
N HIS A 198 -22.88 17.91 1.50
CA HIS A 198 -22.14 19.05 0.96
C HIS A 198 -21.84 18.85 -0.54
N VAL A 199 -21.78 19.95 -1.28
CA VAL A 199 -21.46 19.98 -2.71
C VAL A 199 -20.47 21.10 -3.00
N ARG A 200 -19.64 20.94 -4.04
CA ARG A 200 -18.73 22.01 -4.48
C ARG A 200 -19.52 23.16 -5.10
N ASN A 201 -19.30 24.38 -4.62
CA ASN A 201 -19.79 25.60 -5.25
C ASN A 201 -18.90 26.01 -6.44
N ALA A 202 -19.22 27.13 -7.09
CA ALA A 202 -18.45 27.66 -8.22
C ALA A 202 -16.99 28.04 -7.88
N ALA A 203 -16.68 28.31 -6.61
CA ALA A 203 -15.32 28.54 -6.12
C ALA A 203 -14.55 27.23 -5.82
N GLY A 204 -15.22 26.08 -5.90
CA GLY A 204 -14.66 24.76 -5.60
C GLY A 204 -14.76 24.35 -4.13
N ASP A 205 -15.38 25.17 -3.29
CA ASP A 205 -15.53 24.92 -1.85
C ASP A 205 -16.76 24.05 -1.56
N CYS A 206 -16.65 23.15 -0.60
CA CYS A 206 -17.75 22.30 -0.17
C CYS A 206 -18.71 23.07 0.74
N VAL A 207 -19.93 23.29 0.25
CA VAL A 207 -21.01 24.00 0.96
C VAL A 207 -22.19 23.09 1.19
N LEU A 208 -22.90 23.29 2.29
CA LEU A 208 -24.11 22.53 2.62
C LEU A 208 -25.18 22.78 1.56
N ILE A 209 -25.82 21.70 1.09
CA ILE A 209 -26.94 21.80 0.15
C ILE A 209 -28.10 22.55 0.83
N PRO A 210 -28.75 23.53 0.17
CA PRO A 210 -29.88 24.26 0.74
C PRO A 210 -30.97 23.32 1.27
N GLY A 211 -31.33 23.47 2.55
CA GLY A 211 -32.34 22.66 3.23
C GLY A 211 -31.85 21.29 3.75
N ALA A 212 -30.59 20.92 3.50
CA ALA A 212 -30.01 19.69 4.04
C ALA A 212 -29.48 19.88 5.46
N VAL A 213 -29.27 18.77 6.17
CA VAL A 213 -28.72 18.75 7.53
C VAL A 213 -27.30 18.14 7.49
N PRO A 214 -26.28 18.79 8.06
CA PRO A 214 -24.94 18.22 8.13
C PRO A 214 -24.90 17.06 9.13
N LEU A 215 -23.91 16.17 9.00
CA LEU A 215 -23.65 15.17 10.02
C LEU A 215 -23.20 15.85 11.32
N LEU A 216 -23.69 15.32 12.44
CA LEU A 216 -23.20 15.74 13.75
C LEU A 216 -21.74 15.30 13.93
N SER A 217 -20.96 16.16 14.58
CA SER A 217 -19.61 15.83 15.00
C SER A 217 -19.63 14.62 15.95
N ALA A 218 -18.68 13.71 15.76
CA ALA A 218 -18.48 12.55 16.63
C ALA A 218 -17.09 12.64 17.26
N GLU A 219 -16.99 12.26 18.53
CA GLU A 219 -15.73 12.22 19.25
C GLU A 219 -14.87 11.06 18.73
N VAL A 220 -14.01 11.37 17.76
CA VAL A 220 -13.02 10.43 17.19
C VAL A 220 -11.64 10.94 17.57
N CYS A 221 -11.07 10.34 18.61
CA CYS A 221 -9.79 10.74 19.19
C CYS A 221 -8.61 10.34 18.32
N THR A 222 -7.70 11.27 18.08
CA THR A 222 -6.35 10.98 17.58
C THR A 222 -5.48 10.39 18.68
N GLU A 223 -4.29 9.90 18.31
CA GLU A 223 -3.28 9.41 19.27
C GLU A 223 -2.88 10.48 20.29
N ASP A 224 -2.94 11.75 19.91
CA ASP A 224 -2.65 12.90 20.78
C ASP A 224 -3.80 13.25 21.75
N GLY A 225 -4.88 12.47 21.78
CA GLY A 225 -6.01 12.68 22.70
C GLY A 225 -6.87 13.90 22.36
N ILE A 226 -6.84 14.35 21.11
CA ILE A 226 -7.69 15.44 20.59
C ILE A 226 -8.66 14.90 19.53
N TRP A 227 -9.80 15.56 19.38
CA TRP A 227 -10.75 15.33 18.29
C TRP A 227 -11.16 16.66 17.65
N TYR A 228 -11.63 16.61 16.40
CA TYR A 228 -12.01 17.79 15.64
C TYR A 228 -13.49 17.76 15.29
N GLU A 229 -14.15 18.92 15.33
CA GLU A 229 -15.48 19.08 14.76
C GLU A 229 -15.47 18.78 13.26
N ARG A 230 -16.55 18.17 12.78
CA ARG A 230 -16.74 17.91 11.35
C ARG A 230 -16.91 19.23 10.61
N THR A 231 -16.36 19.28 9.41
CA THR A 231 -16.55 20.38 8.46
C THR A 231 -17.33 19.87 7.25
N GLY A 232 -17.48 20.72 6.23
CA GLY A 232 -18.02 20.31 4.93
C GLY A 232 -17.10 19.42 4.10
N TYR A 233 -15.93 19.04 4.64
CA TYR A 233 -14.92 18.24 3.96
C TYR A 233 -14.63 16.96 4.72
N ARG A 234 -14.24 15.92 3.99
CA ARG A 234 -13.66 14.70 4.55
C ARG A 234 -12.46 14.27 3.73
N GLN A 235 -11.49 13.65 4.38
CA GLN A 235 -10.35 13.06 3.69
C GLN A 235 -10.83 11.90 2.81
N ILE A 236 -10.34 11.85 1.56
CA ILE A 236 -10.66 10.77 0.62
C ILE A 236 -10.20 9.44 1.24
N ALA A 237 -11.06 8.42 1.17
CA ALA A 237 -10.73 7.10 1.68
C ALA A 237 -9.42 6.58 1.05
N LYS A 238 -8.54 6.01 1.87
CA LYS A 238 -7.18 5.56 1.51
C LYS A 238 -6.17 6.67 1.19
N SER A 239 -6.52 7.95 1.30
CA SER A 239 -5.50 9.00 1.29
C SER A 239 -4.61 8.84 2.53
N MET A 240 -3.30 8.83 2.31
CA MET A 240 -2.27 8.68 3.36
C MET A 240 -1.52 9.98 3.62
N CYS A 241 -2.07 11.12 3.20
CA CYS A 241 -1.42 12.41 3.39
C CYS A 241 -1.32 12.77 4.88
N THR A 242 -0.28 13.50 5.24
CA THR A 242 -0.02 14.00 6.60
C THR A 242 0.24 15.51 6.57
N GLY A 243 0.00 16.21 7.69
CA GLY A 243 0.24 17.66 7.74
C GLY A 243 -0.54 18.47 6.68
N GLY A 244 0.06 19.56 6.19
CA GLY A 244 -0.50 20.39 5.12
C GLY A 244 -1.82 21.10 5.45
N THR A 245 -2.58 21.44 4.41
CA THR A 245 -3.92 22.02 4.58
C THR A 245 -4.94 20.95 4.94
N ARG A 246 -5.61 21.10 6.09
CA ARG A 246 -6.57 20.14 6.65
C ARG A 246 -7.98 20.75 6.76
N PRO A 247 -8.68 20.98 5.65
CA PRO A 247 -10.04 21.54 5.68
C PRO A 247 -11.07 20.59 6.31
N ASP A 248 -10.73 19.31 6.47
CA ASP A 248 -11.50 18.29 7.18
C ASP A 248 -11.56 18.51 8.70
N ARG A 249 -10.64 19.30 9.26
CA ARG A 249 -10.49 19.52 10.70
C ARG A 249 -11.09 20.87 11.09
N GLY A 250 -12.21 20.85 11.80
CA GLY A 250 -12.84 22.04 12.39
C GLY A 250 -12.18 22.46 13.71
N THR A 251 -12.97 23.00 14.63
CA THR A 251 -12.52 23.34 15.98
C THR A 251 -12.03 22.08 16.71
N TRP A 252 -10.86 22.16 17.36
CA TRP A 252 -10.29 21.04 18.10
C TRP A 252 -10.79 21.03 19.56
N HIS A 253 -10.91 19.84 20.12
CA HIS A 253 -11.36 19.58 21.47
C HIS A 253 -10.51 18.46 22.10
N TYR A 254 -10.34 18.48 23.43
CA TYR A 254 -9.75 17.34 24.13
C TYR A 254 -10.75 16.20 24.25
N CYS A 255 -10.26 14.98 24.13
CA CYS A 255 -11.05 13.79 24.38
C CYS A 255 -11.43 13.65 25.84
N ARG A 256 -12.59 13.05 26.08
CA ARG A 256 -13.12 12.77 27.40
C ARG A 256 -12.15 11.87 28.16
N GLY A 257 -11.70 12.35 29.32
CA GLY A 257 -10.75 11.64 30.18
C GLY A 257 -9.27 11.94 29.88
N HIS A 258 -8.95 12.77 28.87
CA HIS A 258 -7.58 13.22 28.61
C HIS A 258 -6.97 13.93 29.84
N TRP A 259 -7.75 14.77 30.52
CA TRP A 259 -7.31 15.46 31.74
C TRP A 259 -6.94 14.50 32.87
N LEU A 260 -7.69 13.40 33.06
CA LEU A 260 -7.38 12.39 34.08
C LEU A 260 -6.01 11.74 33.85
N GLN A 261 -5.66 11.48 32.59
CA GLN A 261 -4.35 10.95 32.23
C GLN A 261 -3.23 11.97 32.51
N VAL A 262 -3.44 13.23 32.14
CA VAL A 262 -2.47 14.32 32.41
C VAL A 262 -2.26 14.52 33.92
N TYR A 263 -3.31 14.52 34.74
CA TYR A 263 -3.16 14.63 36.19
C TYR A 263 -2.47 13.40 36.80
N ALA A 264 -2.80 12.20 36.33
CA ALA A 264 -2.15 10.98 36.82
C ALA A 264 -0.64 10.98 36.54
N THR A 265 -0.23 11.32 35.31
CA THR A 265 1.20 11.37 34.95
C THR A 265 1.95 12.45 35.75
N LEU A 266 1.35 13.62 35.93
CA LEU A 266 1.93 14.67 36.78
C LEU A 266 2.06 14.21 38.23
N LEU A 267 1.03 13.62 38.83
CA LEU A 267 1.07 13.11 40.21
C LEU A 267 2.15 12.04 40.38
N TRP A 268 2.27 11.09 39.46
CA TRP A 268 3.33 10.08 39.49
C TRP A 268 4.72 10.68 39.34
N SER A 269 4.90 11.67 38.45
CA SER A 269 6.18 12.35 38.27
C SER A 269 6.63 13.09 39.52
N ILE A 270 5.71 13.76 40.22
CA ILE A 270 5.97 14.45 41.49
C ILE A 270 6.29 13.42 42.58
N ALA A 271 5.54 12.33 42.66
CA ALA A 271 5.80 11.26 43.62
C ALA A 271 7.20 10.66 43.43
N ILE A 272 7.59 10.34 42.20
CA ILE A 272 8.93 9.81 41.87
C ILE A 272 10.02 10.83 42.21
N ALA A 273 9.85 12.10 41.84
CA ALA A 273 10.82 13.15 42.15
C ALA A 273 10.99 13.33 43.67
N SER A 274 9.90 13.26 44.44
CA SER A 274 9.94 13.34 45.91
C SER A 274 10.65 12.12 46.54
N ALA A 275 10.44 10.92 46.00
CA ALA A 275 11.13 9.69 46.43
C ALA A 275 12.63 9.75 46.13
N LEU A 276 13.02 10.28 44.97
CA LEU A 276 14.43 10.48 44.62
C LEU A 276 15.09 11.55 45.50
N ALA A 277 14.41 12.67 45.77
CA ALA A 277 14.91 13.73 46.63
C ALA A 277 15.10 13.26 48.08
N SER A 278 14.12 12.53 48.62
CA SER A 278 14.19 11.95 49.97
C SER A 278 15.28 10.90 50.09
N THR A 279 15.43 10.00 49.10
CA THR A 279 16.53 9.03 49.05
C THR A 279 17.89 9.73 48.97
N GLY A 280 18.01 10.77 48.14
CA GLY A 280 19.23 11.58 48.04
C GLY A 280 19.57 12.31 49.35
N ALA A 281 18.58 12.87 50.03
CA ALA A 281 18.74 13.50 51.35
C ALA A 281 19.17 12.47 52.41
N ALA A 282 18.54 11.29 52.44
CA ALA A 282 18.90 10.20 53.34
C ALA A 282 20.34 9.70 53.10
N LEU A 283 20.75 9.53 51.85
CA LEU A 283 22.14 9.18 51.47
C LEU A 283 23.14 10.26 51.90
N ARG A 284 22.80 11.55 51.70
CA ARG A 284 23.65 12.67 52.12
C ARG A 284 23.80 12.73 53.64
N TYR A 285 22.70 12.52 54.37
CA TYR A 285 22.68 12.44 55.83
C TYR A 285 23.51 11.24 56.34
N TYR A 286 23.33 10.06 55.75
CA TYR A 286 24.08 8.86 56.12
C TYR A 286 25.58 9.01 55.88
N ARG A 287 25.98 9.59 54.73
CA ARG A 287 27.39 9.91 54.43
C ARG A 287 27.98 10.91 55.43
N GLN A 288 27.26 11.99 55.77
CA GLN A 288 27.72 12.95 56.79
C GLN A 288 27.86 12.32 58.17
N ARG A 289 26.97 11.40 58.55
CA ARG A 289 27.01 10.71 59.85
C ARG A 289 28.15 9.71 59.94
N ASN A 290 28.42 8.94 58.88
CA ASN A 290 29.54 8.00 58.84
C ASN A 290 30.91 8.69 58.73
N SER A 291 31.00 9.88 58.12
CA SER A 291 32.24 10.68 58.16
C SER A 291 32.58 11.27 59.54
N ARG A 292 31.68 11.20 60.53
CA ARG A 292 31.88 11.75 61.89
C ARG A 292 32.32 10.72 62.95
N LYS A 293 32.49 9.44 62.61
CA LYS A 293 33.03 8.44 63.54
C LYS A 293 34.56 8.33 63.38
N GLY A 294 35.31 8.94 64.31
CA GLY A 294 36.74 8.65 64.50
C GLY A 294 36.96 7.26 65.10
N PRO A 295 38.17 6.68 65.00
CA PRO A 295 38.46 5.33 65.47
C PRO A 295 38.36 5.24 66.99
N ILE A 296 37.68 4.20 67.49
CA ILE A 296 37.47 3.94 68.92
C ILE A 296 38.77 3.33 69.49
N HIS A 297 39.39 4.01 70.45
CA HIS A 297 40.38 3.43 71.37
C HIS A 297 39.66 2.84 72.59
N LEU A 298 40.00 1.61 72.97
CA LEU A 298 39.59 0.96 74.21
C LEU A 298 40.75 0.97 75.22
N PRO A 299 40.48 1.23 76.51
CA PRO A 299 41.28 0.63 77.57
C PRO A 299 40.44 -0.10 78.64
N ASP A 300 41.17 -0.96 79.35
CA ASP A 300 40.80 -2.10 80.18
C ASP A 300 40.33 -1.79 81.62
N SER A 301 39.60 -2.79 82.16
CA SER A 301 39.61 -3.37 83.53
C SER A 301 39.21 -2.48 84.73
N ASP A 302 38.72 -2.95 85.88
CA ASP A 302 38.55 -4.24 86.54
C ASP A 302 37.31 -4.17 87.47
N GLU A 303 36.88 -5.34 87.96
CA GLU A 303 36.23 -5.62 89.26
C GLU A 303 34.93 -6.44 89.18
N VAL A 304 35.10 -7.72 89.50
CA VAL A 304 34.08 -8.69 89.92
C VAL A 304 34.23 -8.87 91.43
N PRO A 305 33.14 -9.05 92.19
CA PRO A 305 33.11 -10.23 93.04
C PRO A 305 31.91 -11.14 92.78
N ASN A 306 32.24 -12.42 92.95
CA ASN A 306 31.55 -13.63 92.62
C ASN A 306 30.61 -14.07 93.76
N ALA A 307 29.41 -14.59 93.42
CA ALA A 307 28.64 -15.44 94.31
C ALA A 307 27.82 -16.47 93.52
N ASP A 308 28.42 -17.65 93.45
CA ASP A 308 27.83 -18.96 93.73
C ASP A 308 27.41 -19.88 92.57
N LYS A 309 27.94 -21.09 92.69
CA LYS A 309 27.95 -22.21 91.75
C LYS A 309 26.64 -22.98 91.80
N ARG A 310 26.18 -23.48 90.64
CA ARG A 310 25.78 -24.89 90.51
C ARG A 310 26.21 -25.45 89.15
N ASP A 311 26.96 -26.54 89.22
CA ASP A 311 27.46 -27.36 88.13
C ASP A 311 26.33 -28.00 87.32
N ILE A 312 26.57 -28.25 86.02
CA ILE A 312 26.28 -29.51 85.30
C ILE A 312 27.08 -29.50 83.98
N LEU A 313 28.08 -30.38 83.94
CA LEU A 313 28.78 -30.93 82.77
C LEU A 313 27.74 -31.73 81.92
N THR A 314 27.77 -31.89 80.60
CA THR A 314 28.87 -32.14 79.66
C THR A 314 28.30 -32.25 78.23
N SER A 315 29.05 -31.76 77.24
CA SER A 315 29.31 -32.24 75.85
C SER A 315 28.20 -32.98 75.05
N ILE A 316 27.76 -32.52 73.85
CA ILE A 316 28.44 -32.55 72.51
C ILE A 316 28.50 -34.00 71.92
N PRO A 317 28.47 -34.29 70.59
CA PRO A 317 28.66 -33.41 69.41
C PRO A 317 27.68 -33.61 68.23
N SER A 318 27.88 -32.73 67.24
CA SER A 318 27.76 -32.94 65.76
C SER A 318 26.41 -33.33 65.17
#